data_AF-A0A6I0HA76-F1
#
_entry.id   AF-A0A6I0HA76-F1
#
_cell.length_a   1.000
_cell.length_b   1.000
_cell.length_c   1.000
_cell.angle_alpha   90.00
_cell.angle_beta   90.00
_cell.angle_gamma   90.00
#
_symmetry.space_group_name_H-M   'P 1'
#
loop_
_entity.id
_entity.type
_entity.pdbx_description
1 polymer ?
#
loop_
_entity_poly.entity_id
_entity_poly.type
_entity_poly.pdbx_seq_one_letter_code
_entity_poly.pdbx_strand_id
1 'polypeptide(L)'
;MLINKNSKTLIWDNIPEWAIYSLEYGIEEDLFLTDEDKKLITKFIGENFPNGYAMSVDWESYKEFDRFPAFGKPCKTYTVRFCNL
;
A
#
# COMPACT_ATOMS: atom_id res chain seq x y z
N MET A 1 23.29 -12.90 -1.21
CA MET A 1 21.94 -12.44 -0.79
C MET A 1 21.22 -13.63 -0.18
N LEU A 2 21.00 -13.60 1.13
CA LEU A 2 20.20 -14.63 1.80
C LEU A 2 18.73 -14.36 1.45
N ILE A 3 18.17 -15.15 0.54
CA ILE A 3 16.73 -15.13 0.27
C ILE A 3 16.07 -15.82 1.47
N ASN A 4 15.40 -15.02 2.30
CA ASN A 4 14.64 -15.52 3.43
C ASN A 4 13.46 -16.33 2.88
N LYS A 5 13.50 -17.66 3.02
CA LYS A 5 12.55 -18.60 2.37
C LYS A 5 11.10 -18.53 2.90
N ASN A 6 10.79 -17.59 3.78
CA ASN A 6 9.49 -17.44 4.44
C ASN A 6 8.77 -16.11 4.15
N SER A 7 9.24 -15.29 3.20
CA SER A 7 8.52 -14.07 2.83
C SER A 7 7.19 -14.43 2.18
N LYS A 8 6.09 -14.21 2.91
CA LYS A 8 4.74 -14.38 2.38
C LYS A 8 4.45 -13.22 1.43
N THR A 9 4.20 -13.52 0.17
CA THR A 9 3.68 -12.53 -0.78
C THR A 9 2.18 -12.35 -0.55
N LEU A 10 1.74 -11.10 -0.40
CA LEU A 10 0.36 -10.69 -0.26
C LEU A 10 -0.03 -9.83 -1.46
N ILE A 11 -1.18 -10.11 -2.07
CA ILE A 11 -1.70 -9.35 -3.21
C ILE A 11 -2.93 -8.59 -2.74
N TRP A 12 -2.92 -7.27 -2.94
CA TRP A 12 -4.07 -6.39 -2.69
C TRP A 12 -4.46 -5.77 -4.02
N ASP A 13 -5.69 -6.00 -4.48
CA ASP A 13 -6.20 -5.55 -5.78
C ASP A 13 -6.97 -4.22 -5.72
N ASN A 14 -6.86 -3.52 -4.59
CA ASN A 14 -7.67 -2.36 -4.24
C ASN A 14 -6.88 -1.31 -3.40
N ILE A 15 -5.56 -1.18 -3.60
CA ILE A 15 -4.77 -0.15 -2.91
C ILE A 15 -5.07 1.24 -3.51
N PRO A 16 -5.40 2.26 -2.70
CA PRO A 16 -5.63 3.62 -3.19
C PRO A 16 -4.44 4.22 -3.94
N GLU A 17 -4.69 4.81 -5.12
CA GLU A 17 -3.66 5.46 -5.95
C GLU A 17 -2.87 6.52 -5.17
N TRP A 18 -3.58 7.37 -4.43
CA TRP A 18 -2.98 8.48 -3.68
C TRP A 18 -2.03 8.00 -2.57
N ALA A 19 -2.14 6.74 -2.13
CA ALA A 19 -1.30 6.19 -1.08
C ALA A 19 -0.03 5.50 -1.60
N ILE A 20 0.04 5.16 -2.90
CA ILE A 20 1.11 4.32 -3.46
C ILE A 20 2.50 4.93 -3.20
N TYR A 21 2.65 6.24 -3.43
CA TYR A 21 3.95 6.90 -3.26
C TYR A 21 4.42 6.85 -1.79
N SER A 22 3.51 7.16 -0.87
CA SER A 22 3.78 7.09 0.57
C SER A 22 4.04 5.66 1.08
N LEU A 23 3.42 4.65 0.45
CA LEU A 23 3.70 3.25 0.76
C LEU A 23 5.09 2.81 0.28
N GLU A 24 5.62 3.37 -0.81
CA GLU A 24 6.95 3.04 -1.35
C GLU A 24 8.07 3.81 -0.63
N TYR A 25 7.89 5.12 -0.44
CA TYR A 25 8.96 6.02 0.04
C TYR A 25 8.80 6.47 1.50
N GLY A 26 7.65 6.18 2.11
CA GLY A 26 7.33 6.59 3.47
C GLY A 26 6.40 7.81 3.52
N ILE A 27 5.64 7.87 4.61
CA ILE A 27 4.55 8.84 4.82
C ILE A 27 5.06 10.27 5.00
N GLU A 28 6.27 10.44 5.54
CA GLU A 28 6.86 11.76 5.82
C GLU A 28 7.33 12.50 4.55
N GLU A 29 7.53 11.77 3.45
CA GLU A 29 7.99 12.33 2.17
C GLU A 29 6.83 12.96 1.37
N ASP A 30 5.58 12.72 1.76
CA ASP A 30 4.40 13.17 1.03
C ASP A 30 3.71 14.37 1.72
N LEU A 31 4.05 15.56 1.22
CA LEU A 31 3.54 16.84 1.72
C LEU A 31 2.04 17.05 1.44
N PHE A 32 1.42 16.25 0.58
CA PHE A 32 0.02 16.40 0.19
C PHE A 32 -0.94 15.58 1.04
N LEU A 33 -0.42 14.69 1.91
CA LEU A 33 -1.26 13.89 2.79
C LEU A 33 -1.83 14.72 3.94
N THR A 34 -3.13 14.56 4.16
CA THR A 34 -3.79 15.05 5.37
C THR A 34 -3.41 14.18 6.58
N ASP A 35 -3.58 14.70 7.79
CA ASP A 35 -3.33 13.92 9.01
C ASP A 35 -4.22 12.67 9.08
N GLU A 36 -5.44 12.73 8.55
CA GLU A 36 -6.31 11.56 8.40
C GLU A 36 -5.72 10.51 7.47
N ASP A 37 -5.20 10.91 6.31
CA ASP A 37 -4.59 10.00 5.34
C ASP A 37 -3.34 9.32 5.91
N LYS A 38 -2.48 10.10 6.59
CA LYS A 38 -1.30 9.57 7.29
C LYS A 38 -1.68 8.52 8.34
N LYS A 39 -2.76 8.75 9.09
CA LYS A 39 -3.28 7.77 10.07
C LYS A 39 -3.77 6.49 9.40
N LEU A 40 -4.46 6.60 8.27
CA LEU A 40 -4.95 5.44 7.52
C LEU A 40 -3.81 4.58 6.99
N ILE A 41 -2.79 5.20 6.38
CA ILE A 41 -1.61 4.49 5.87
C ILE A 41 -0.84 3.85 7.04
N THR A 42 -0.57 4.60 8.10
CA THR A 42 0.14 4.08 9.29
C THR A 42 -0.57 2.87 9.89
N LYS A 43 -1.91 2.94 10.01
CA LYS A 43 -2.72 1.84 10.51
C LYS A 43 -2.63 0.62 9.60
N PHE A 44 -2.81 0.81 8.29
CA PHE A 44 -2.70 -0.26 7.29
C PHE A 44 -1.35 -0.97 7.36
N ILE A 45 -0.25 -0.21 7.43
CA ILE A 45 1.11 -0.77 7.57
C ILE A 45 1.27 -1.51 8.90
N GLY A 46 0.88 -0.90 10.01
CA GLY A 46 1.05 -1.49 11.34
C GLY A 46 0.25 -2.80 11.54
N GLU A 47 -0.94 -2.90 10.96
CA GLU A 47 -1.80 -4.09 11.06
C GLU A 47 -1.33 -5.24 10.14
N ASN A 48 -0.80 -4.94 8.96
CA ASN A 48 -0.51 -5.95 7.93
C ASN A 48 0.98 -6.27 7.78
N PHE A 49 1.86 -5.31 8.09
CA PHE A 49 3.29 -5.36 7.83
C PHE A 49 4.13 -4.87 9.03
N PRO A 50 3.95 -5.42 10.23
CA PRO A 50 4.62 -4.93 11.45
C PRO A 50 6.16 -5.02 11.39
N ASN A 51 6.71 -5.89 10.55
CA ASN A 51 8.16 -6.04 10.34
C ASN A 51 8.66 -5.32 9.06
N GLY A 52 7.80 -4.54 8.42
CA GLY A 52 8.07 -3.92 7.13
C GLY A 52 7.77 -4.83 5.94
N TYR A 53 7.92 -4.27 4.75
CA TYR A 53 7.61 -4.91 3.48
C TYR A 53 8.46 -4.32 2.35
N ALA A 54 8.55 -5.05 1.24
CA ALA A 54 8.84 -4.50 -0.08
C ALA A 54 7.57 -4.56 -0.93
N MET A 55 7.38 -3.64 -1.88
CA MET A 55 6.19 -3.65 -2.75
C MET A 55 6.51 -3.51 -4.24
N SER A 56 5.54 -3.89 -5.07
CA SER A 56 5.57 -3.75 -6.52
C SER A 56 4.15 -3.51 -7.01
N VAL A 57 3.96 -2.42 -7.77
CA VAL A 57 2.67 -1.99 -8.32
C VAL A 57 2.50 -2.55 -9.72
N ASP A 58 1.31 -3.08 -10.01
CA ASP A 58 0.88 -3.46 -11.35
C ASP A 58 0.08 -2.31 -11.97
N TRP A 59 0.76 -1.46 -12.73
CA TRP A 59 0.19 -0.23 -13.31
C TRP A 59 -0.89 -0.48 -14.37
N GLU A 60 -0.96 -1.69 -14.92
CA GLU A 60 -1.99 -2.08 -15.90
C GLU A 60 -3.23 -2.64 -15.22
N SER A 61 -3.11 -3.12 -13.98
CA SER A 61 -4.21 -3.64 -13.17
C SER A 61 -4.75 -2.59 -12.22
N TYR A 62 -5.73 -1.82 -12.70
CA TYR A 62 -6.39 -0.77 -11.91
C TYR A 62 -7.91 -0.75 -12.07
N LYS A 63 -8.59 -0.20 -11.07
CA LYS A 63 -10.00 0.21 -11.16
C LYS A 63 -10.05 1.73 -11.13
N GLU A 64 -10.54 2.34 -12.19
CA GLU A 64 -10.63 3.82 -12.30
C GLU A 64 -11.44 4.44 -11.16
N PHE A 65 -12.43 3.70 -10.64
CA PHE A 65 -13.17 4.05 -9.43
C PHE A 65 -13.58 2.79 -8.66
N ASP A 66 -12.95 2.55 -7.51
CA ASP A 66 -13.33 1.49 -6.57
C ASP A 66 -14.13 2.06 -5.40
N ARG A 67 -15.28 1.44 -5.12
CA ARG A 67 -16.14 1.81 -3.99
C ARG A 67 -15.64 1.23 -2.66
N PHE A 68 -14.74 0.25 -2.71
CA PHE A 68 -14.22 -0.49 -1.57
C PHE A 68 -12.68 -0.59 -1.61
N PRO A 69 -11.97 0.56 -1.56
CA PRO A 69 -10.52 0.53 -1.42
C PRO A 69 -10.10 -0.14 -0.10
N ALA A 70 -8.85 -0.60 -0.04
CA ALA A 70 -8.27 -1.21 1.15
C ALA A 70 -8.40 -0.34 2.41
N PHE A 71 -8.33 0.98 2.23
CA PHE A 71 -8.56 1.99 3.24
C PHE A 71 -8.94 3.32 2.57
N GLY A 72 -9.47 4.26 3.35
CA GLY A 72 -9.88 5.57 2.85
C GLY A 72 -11.22 5.57 2.12
N LYS A 73 -11.47 6.64 1.37
CA LYS A 73 -12.72 6.87 0.62
C LYS A 73 -12.63 6.28 -0.80
N PRO A 74 -13.77 6.00 -1.46
CA PRO A 74 -13.80 5.55 -2.86
C PRO A 74 -12.92 6.39 -3.77
N CYS A 75 -12.03 5.73 -4.52
CA CYS A 75 -11.03 6.35 -5.37
C CYS A 75 -10.50 5.36 -6.41
N LYS A 76 -9.59 5.81 -7.28
CA LYS A 76 -8.82 4.92 -8.16
C LYS A 76 -7.93 4.01 -7.33
N THR A 77 -7.85 2.74 -7.71
CA THR A 77 -7.03 1.74 -7.01
C THR A 77 -6.21 0.89 -7.97
N TYR A 78 -5.10 0.36 -7.48
CA TYR A 78 -4.21 -0.53 -8.22
C TYR A 78 -4.00 -1.85 -7.49
N THR A 79 -3.66 -2.87 -8.26
CA THR A 79 -3.12 -4.11 -7.71
C THR A 79 -1.68 -3.93 -7.29
N VAL A 80 -1.38 -4.26 -6.04
CA VAL A 80 -0.05 -4.17 -5.44
C VAL A 80 0.33 -5.51 -4.83
N ARG A 81 1.54 -5.95 -5.12
CA ARG A 81 2.18 -7.12 -4.51
C ARG A 81 3.10 -6.64 -3.39
N PHE A 82 2.84 -7.11 -2.17
CA PHE A 82 3.67 -6.89 -1.00
C PHE A 82 4.43 -8.16 -0.64
N CYS A 83 5.70 -8.02 -0.26
CA CYS A 83 6.54 -9.10 0.25
C CYS A 83 6.99 -8.73 1.67
N ASN A 84 6.54 -9.50 2.66
CA ASN A 84 6.93 -9.27 4.06
C ASN A 84 8.44 -9.55 4.25
N LEU A 85 9.07 -8.75 5.11
CA LEU A 85 10.49 -8.87 5.47
C LEU A 85 10.70 -9.74 6.72
#